data_AF-A0A8H9WBE2-F1
#
_entry.id   AF-A0A8H9WBE2-F1
#
_cell.length_a   1.000
_cell.length_b   1.000
_cell.length_c   1.000
_cell.angle_alpha   90.00
_cell.angle_beta   90.00
_cell.angle_gamma   90.00
#
_symmetry.space_group_name_H-M   'P 1'
#
loop_
_entity.id
_entity.type
_entity.pdbx_description
1 polymer ?
#
loop_
_entity_poly.entity_id
_entity_poly.type
_entity_poly.pdbx_seq_one_letter_code
_entity_poly.pdbx_strand_id
1 'polypeptide(L)'
;MGYLNKTTQVLDAILTTKGRELLAKGDGSFNITKFALGDDEIDYTLWNPGHPSGSDYYGAVLENMPILEAVTNESSVMKFKILADTTHLQGSPDPTQMAYLSGIEDQVNNGISLSFNQTGNDGRGTRTAVTINPTTENLKQTETYSYTLLNTNMAFLYLNGDETDSGGFNSESRTKFRSSQTITTREKGDTINIKCKAISSTISPAKTTLIVRGRTSGVTASITVTVTSAS
;
A
#
# COMPACT_ATOMS: atom_id res chain seq x y z
N MET A 1 4.48 14.18 25.63
CA MET A 1 5.94 13.90 25.78
C MET A 1 6.55 14.92 26.72
N GLY A 2 7.21 14.51 27.80
CA GLY A 2 7.85 15.43 28.75
C GLY A 2 9.36 15.41 28.61
N TYR A 3 9.97 16.54 28.24
CA TYR A 3 11.42 16.70 28.19
C TYR A 3 11.91 17.37 29.48
N LEU A 4 12.39 16.58 30.44
CA LEU A 4 12.81 17.09 31.75
C LEU A 4 14.29 17.51 31.77
N ASN A 5 15.14 16.84 30.97
CA ASN A 5 16.60 17.00 30.92
C ASN A 5 17.17 16.22 29.71
N LYS A 6 18.26 16.71 29.09
CA LYS A 6 19.08 16.00 28.08
C LYS A 6 19.49 14.56 28.46
N THR A 7 19.49 14.20 29.74
CA THR A 7 19.86 12.85 30.22
C THR A 7 18.67 11.91 30.43
N THR A 8 17.44 12.39 30.54
CA THR A 8 16.29 11.54 30.88
C THR A 8 15.06 11.94 30.09
N GLN A 9 14.58 10.99 29.28
CA GLN A 9 13.37 11.11 28.50
C GLN A 9 12.35 10.13 29.07
N VAL A 10 11.17 10.62 29.43
CA VAL A 10 10.07 9.81 29.97
C VAL A 10 8.94 9.80 28.96
N LEU A 11 8.53 8.60 28.56
CA LEU A 11 7.41 8.36 27.65
C LEU A 11 6.26 7.72 28.45
N ASP A 12 5.10 8.37 28.42
CA ASP A 12 3.84 7.76 28.81
C ASP A 12 3.16 7.22 27.55
N ALA A 13 2.77 5.95 27.56
CA ALA A 13 2.24 5.27 26.38
C ALA A 13 1.16 4.25 26.76
N ILE A 14 0.09 4.22 25.96
CA ILE A 14 -0.99 3.25 26.12
C ILE A 14 -0.78 2.10 25.14
N LEU A 15 -0.80 0.87 25.64
CA LEU A 15 -0.62 -0.33 24.83
C LEU A 15 -1.86 -0.66 24.01
N THR A 16 -1.65 -1.08 22.77
CA THR A 16 -2.69 -1.69 21.93
C THR A 16 -3.13 -3.05 22.51
N THR A 17 -4.23 -3.60 21.99
CA THR A 17 -4.70 -4.94 22.38
C THR A 17 -3.61 -5.99 22.24
N LYS A 18 -2.82 -5.95 21.15
CA LYS A 18 -1.71 -6.88 20.94
C LYS A 18 -0.57 -6.65 21.93
N GLY A 19 -0.24 -5.40 22.23
CA GLY A 19 0.75 -5.05 23.24
C GLY A 19 0.38 -5.59 24.63
N ARG A 20 -0.89 -5.45 25.04
CA ARG A 20 -1.40 -6.01 26.30
C ARG A 20 -1.34 -7.54 26.32
N GLU A 21 -1.64 -8.20 25.20
CA GLU A 21 -1.50 -9.67 25.08
C GLU A 21 -0.06 -10.13 25.29
N LEU A 22 0.91 -9.45 24.67
CA LEU A 22 2.34 -9.78 24.81
C LEU A 22 2.84 -9.51 26.23
N LEU A 23 2.43 -8.41 26.86
CA LEU A 23 2.76 -8.12 28.24
C LEU A 23 2.17 -9.18 29.20
N ALA A 24 0.93 -9.60 28.95
CA ALA A 24 0.23 -10.60 29.79
C ALA A 24 0.84 -12.00 29.72
N LYS A 25 1.61 -12.34 28.67
CA LYS A 25 2.29 -13.64 28.56
C LYS A 25 3.41 -13.83 29.59
N GLY A 26 4.00 -12.74 30.09
CA GLY A 26 4.97 -12.79 31.19
C GLY A 26 6.26 -13.58 30.91
N ASP A 27 6.53 -13.91 29.64
CA ASP A 27 7.66 -14.72 29.19
C ASP A 27 8.91 -13.87 28.82
N GLY A 28 8.86 -12.57 29.10
CA GLY A 28 9.92 -11.62 28.76
C GLY A 28 9.97 -11.24 27.27
N SER A 29 9.02 -11.70 26.45
CA SER A 29 8.94 -11.35 25.02
C SER A 29 8.50 -9.90 24.76
N PHE A 30 7.95 -9.23 25.76
CA PHE A 30 7.54 -7.83 25.68
C PHE A 30 8.74 -6.89 25.80
N ASN A 31 9.42 -6.66 24.67
CA ASN A 31 10.53 -5.72 24.55
C ASN A 31 10.27 -4.70 23.42
N ILE A 32 10.30 -3.41 23.75
CA ILE A 32 10.10 -2.33 22.78
C ILE A 32 11.43 -2.05 22.07
N THR A 33 11.60 -2.59 20.87
CA THR A 33 12.84 -2.47 20.07
C THR A 33 12.73 -1.43 18.95
N LYS A 34 11.51 -1.00 18.63
CA LYS A 34 11.22 -0.10 17.53
C LYS A 34 10.15 0.89 17.97
N PHE A 35 10.33 2.13 17.56
CA PHE A 35 9.33 3.19 17.70
C PHE A 35 9.23 3.93 16.37
N ALA A 36 8.13 4.63 16.18
CA ALA A 36 7.93 5.58 15.10
C ALA A 36 7.44 6.90 15.73
N LEU A 37 7.78 8.01 15.09
CA LEU A 37 7.30 9.33 15.47
C LEU A 37 6.31 9.82 14.41
N GLY A 38 5.39 10.70 14.79
CA GLY A 38 4.39 11.30 13.90
C GLY A 38 3.94 12.63 14.48
N ASP A 39 3.38 13.47 13.61
CA ASP A 39 2.92 14.83 13.90
C ASP A 39 1.57 15.11 13.23
N ASP A 40 0.77 14.07 12.97
CA ASP A 40 -0.52 14.15 12.30
C ASP A 40 -1.60 14.93 13.10
N GLU A 41 -1.32 15.22 14.36
CA GLU A 41 -2.15 16.02 15.25
C GLU A 41 -1.83 17.53 15.21
N ILE A 42 -0.72 17.93 14.57
CA ILE A 42 -0.27 19.32 14.54
C ILE A 42 -0.64 19.98 13.22
N ASP A 43 -1.49 21.01 13.27
CA ASP A 43 -1.80 21.83 12.11
C ASP A 43 -0.78 22.97 11.96
N TYR A 44 0.28 22.74 11.20
CA TYR A 44 1.33 23.73 10.95
C TYR A 44 0.86 25.00 10.24
N THR A 45 -0.36 25.04 9.67
CA THR A 45 -0.91 26.26 9.06
C THR A 45 -1.20 27.35 10.09
N LEU A 46 -1.29 26.99 11.37
CA LEU A 46 -1.46 27.92 12.49
C LEU A 46 -0.17 28.68 12.84
N TRP A 47 0.96 28.37 12.20
CA TRP A 47 2.19 29.16 12.31
C TRP A 47 1.98 30.55 11.70
N ASN A 48 2.17 31.61 12.50
CA ASN A 48 1.92 32.99 12.09
C ASN A 48 3.19 33.86 12.08
N PRO A 49 3.90 33.95 10.94
CA PRO A 49 5.06 34.84 10.78
C PRO A 49 4.75 36.34 10.90
N GLY A 50 3.48 36.74 10.90
CA GLY A 50 3.04 38.14 10.99
C GLY A 50 2.62 38.56 12.40
N HIS A 51 2.93 37.77 13.44
CA HIS A 51 2.46 38.06 14.79
C HIS A 51 2.98 39.44 15.30
N PRO A 52 2.11 40.36 15.76
CA PRO A 52 2.51 41.72 16.15
C PRO A 52 3.55 41.78 17.26
N SER A 53 3.59 40.75 18.11
CA SER A 53 4.53 40.62 19.24
C SER A 53 5.91 40.07 18.84
N GLY A 54 6.18 39.89 17.54
CA GLY A 54 7.49 39.47 17.02
C GLY A 54 7.64 37.95 16.85
N SER A 55 8.86 37.54 16.48
CA SER A 55 9.21 36.15 16.11
C SER A 55 8.97 35.12 17.19
N ASP A 56 9.05 35.52 18.45
CA ASP A 56 8.90 34.62 19.60
C ASP A 56 7.46 34.11 19.73
N TYR A 57 6.49 34.75 19.05
CA TYR A 57 5.07 34.40 19.12
C TYR A 57 4.54 33.74 17.85
N TYR A 58 5.40 33.45 16.85
CA TYR A 58 4.95 32.84 15.60
C TYR A 58 4.32 31.46 15.81
N GLY A 59 4.80 30.73 16.82
CA GLY A 59 4.29 29.41 17.23
C GLY A 59 3.35 29.43 18.43
N ALA A 60 2.95 30.60 18.94
CA ALA A 60 2.23 30.68 20.21
C ALA A 60 0.92 29.87 20.22
N VAL A 61 0.25 29.73 19.07
CA VAL A 61 -0.95 28.90 18.94
C VAL A 61 -0.60 27.41 19.01
N LEU A 62 0.45 26.99 18.29
CA LEU A 62 0.91 25.59 18.25
C LEU A 62 1.41 25.11 19.62
N GLU A 63 2.15 25.96 20.34
CA GLU A 63 2.71 25.62 21.66
C GLU A 63 1.64 25.53 22.75
N ASN A 64 0.53 26.25 22.60
CA ASN A 64 -0.60 26.23 23.52
C ASN A 64 -1.69 25.23 23.10
N MET A 65 -1.45 24.39 22.10
CA MET A 65 -2.38 23.33 21.75
C MET A 65 -2.52 22.33 22.91
N PRO A 66 -3.74 21.85 23.19
CA PRO A 66 -3.93 20.82 24.20
C PRO A 66 -3.21 19.54 23.77
N ILE A 67 -2.47 18.94 24.69
CA ILE A 67 -1.87 17.62 24.47
C ILE A 67 -3.01 16.60 24.36
N LEU A 68 -3.07 15.89 23.23
CA LEU A 68 -4.06 14.86 22.99
C LEU A 68 -3.69 13.56 23.72
N GLU A 69 -4.71 12.78 24.09
CA GLU A 69 -4.54 11.50 24.75
C GLU A 69 -4.10 10.41 23.76
N ALA A 70 -3.34 9.43 24.24
CA ALA A 70 -2.87 8.34 23.40
C ALA A 70 -4.05 7.44 22.95
N VAL A 71 -4.30 7.40 21.64
CA VAL A 71 -5.33 6.54 21.04
C VAL A 71 -4.70 5.21 20.61
N THR A 72 -5.35 4.09 20.95
CA THR A 72 -4.84 2.74 20.61
C THR A 72 -5.22 2.26 19.20
N ASN A 73 -5.97 3.06 18.45
CA ASN A 73 -6.45 2.74 17.10
C ASN A 73 -5.48 3.26 16.02
N GLU A 74 -4.78 2.33 15.39
CA GLU A 74 -3.81 2.59 14.30
C GLU A 74 -4.43 3.13 13.00
N SER A 75 -5.75 3.00 12.80
CA SER A 75 -6.41 3.57 11.63
C SER A 75 -6.66 5.08 11.73
N SER A 76 -6.62 5.61 12.96
CA SER A 76 -6.92 7.01 13.25
C SER A 76 -5.68 7.83 13.59
N VAL A 77 -4.68 7.21 14.22
CA VAL A 77 -3.44 7.83 14.72
C VAL A 77 -2.22 7.29 13.97
N MET A 78 -1.18 8.12 13.81
CA MET A 78 0.08 7.78 13.14
C MET A 78 -0.10 7.36 11.67
N LYS A 79 -1.03 8.01 10.95
CA LYS A 79 -1.24 7.77 9.51
C LYS A 79 0.00 8.12 8.70
N PHE A 80 0.66 9.21 9.09
CA PHE A 80 1.92 9.67 8.51
C PHE A 80 3.00 9.61 9.58
N LYS A 81 4.05 8.84 9.31
CA LYS A 81 5.17 8.65 10.24
C LYS A 81 6.34 9.49 9.78
N ILE A 82 6.97 10.21 10.70
CA ILE A 82 8.23 10.88 10.47
C ILE A 82 9.30 9.82 10.23
N LEU A 83 9.97 9.93 9.10
CA LEU A 83 11.08 9.05 8.75
C LEU A 83 12.39 9.66 9.23
N ALA A 84 13.18 8.84 9.94
CA ALA A 84 14.53 9.24 10.36
C ALA A 84 15.52 9.35 9.19
N ASP A 85 15.19 8.72 8.05
CA ASP A 85 16.01 8.72 6.84
C ASP A 85 15.19 9.21 5.63
N THR A 86 15.55 10.39 5.13
CA THR A 86 14.96 11.04 3.96
C THR A 86 15.80 10.84 2.70
N THR A 87 16.76 9.91 2.68
CA THR A 87 17.59 9.61 1.50
C THR A 87 16.76 9.24 0.27
N HIS A 88 15.57 8.67 0.47
CA HIS A 88 14.60 8.41 -0.60
C HIS A 88 14.04 9.69 -1.25
N LEU A 89 13.99 10.81 -0.50
CA LEU A 89 13.53 12.14 -0.93
C LEU A 89 14.63 13.00 -1.58
N GLN A 90 15.90 12.58 -1.51
CA GLN A 90 17.00 13.33 -2.14
C GLN A 90 16.85 13.29 -3.67
N GLY A 91 16.48 14.43 -4.26
CA GLY A 91 16.19 14.57 -5.69
C GLY A 91 14.70 14.64 -6.03
N SER A 92 13.83 14.64 -5.02
CA SER A 92 12.41 14.91 -5.22
C SER A 92 12.17 16.33 -5.75
N PRO A 93 11.22 16.51 -6.70
CA PRO A 93 10.65 17.82 -6.98
C PRO A 93 9.99 18.47 -5.76
N ASP A 94 9.46 17.66 -4.83
CA ASP A 94 8.84 18.10 -3.58
C ASP A 94 9.38 17.29 -2.38
N PRO A 95 10.30 17.85 -1.57
CA PRO A 95 10.88 17.17 -0.41
C PRO A 95 9.90 17.03 0.77
N THR A 96 8.70 17.60 0.68
CA THR A 96 7.65 17.48 1.72
C THR A 96 6.69 16.31 1.46
N GLN A 97 6.71 15.76 0.24
CA GLN A 97 5.89 14.62 -0.12
C GLN A 97 6.67 13.32 0.10
N MET A 98 5.98 12.22 0.38
CA MET A 98 6.55 10.87 0.40
C MET A 98 6.62 10.29 -1.02
N ALA A 99 7.38 9.20 -1.21
CA ALA A 99 7.26 8.40 -2.42
C ALA A 99 5.81 7.90 -2.59
N TYR A 100 5.26 7.99 -3.80
CA TYR A 100 3.90 7.56 -4.10
C TYR A 100 3.82 6.87 -5.47
N LEU A 101 2.80 6.02 -5.66
CA LEU A 101 2.55 5.35 -6.94
C LEU A 101 1.76 6.29 -7.87
N SER A 102 2.23 6.41 -9.10
CA SER A 102 1.60 7.11 -10.22
C SER A 102 1.42 6.19 -11.44
N GLY A 103 0.65 6.62 -12.42
CA GLY A 103 0.40 5.89 -13.68
C GLY A 103 -0.62 4.75 -13.57
N ILE A 104 -1.28 4.63 -12.41
CA ILE A 104 -2.33 3.64 -12.11
C ILE A 104 -3.55 4.24 -11.39
N GLU A 105 -3.72 5.57 -11.42
CA GLU A 105 -4.73 6.30 -10.65
C GLU A 105 -6.15 5.88 -11.05
N ASP A 106 -6.40 5.73 -12.35
CA ASP A 106 -7.70 5.29 -12.86
C ASP A 106 -8.05 3.88 -12.39
N GLN A 107 -7.07 2.97 -12.41
CA GLN A 107 -7.25 1.59 -11.95
C GLN A 107 -7.47 1.55 -10.43
N VAL A 108 -6.81 2.41 -9.66
CA VAL A 108 -7.00 2.49 -8.20
C VAL A 108 -8.39 3.06 -7.87
N ASN A 109 -8.81 4.13 -8.53
CA ASN A 109 -10.07 4.82 -8.24
C ASN A 109 -11.30 4.07 -8.77
N ASN A 110 -11.22 3.56 -10.01
CA ASN A 110 -12.36 2.95 -10.71
C ASN A 110 -12.30 1.42 -10.77
N GLY A 111 -11.16 0.82 -10.42
CA GLY A 111 -10.93 -0.62 -10.56
C GLY A 111 -10.60 -1.05 -11.99
N ILE A 112 -10.26 -2.32 -12.15
CA ILE A 112 -10.00 -2.96 -13.44
C ILE A 112 -11.23 -3.78 -13.83
N SER A 113 -11.75 -3.54 -15.03
CA SER A 113 -12.83 -4.35 -15.61
C SER A 113 -12.29 -5.29 -16.68
N LEU A 114 -12.50 -6.59 -16.50
CA LEU A 114 -12.14 -7.63 -17.47
C LEU A 114 -13.42 -8.33 -17.94
N SER A 115 -13.44 -8.76 -19.20
CA SER A 115 -14.58 -9.49 -19.77
C SER A 115 -14.14 -10.80 -20.40
N PHE A 116 -14.93 -11.85 -20.14
CA PHE A 116 -14.88 -13.10 -20.88
C PHE A 116 -16.14 -13.20 -21.73
N ASN A 117 -15.96 -13.16 -23.05
CA ASN A 117 -17.02 -13.34 -24.04
C ASN A 117 -16.95 -14.77 -24.57
N GLN A 118 -17.91 -15.61 -24.20
CA GLN A 118 -17.93 -17.00 -24.65
C GLN A 118 -18.24 -17.07 -26.15
N THR A 119 -17.52 -17.90 -26.89
CA THR A 119 -17.78 -18.17 -28.31
C THR A 119 -18.09 -19.65 -28.45
N GLY A 120 -19.38 -19.99 -28.51
CA GLY A 120 -19.86 -21.38 -28.55
C GLY A 120 -19.73 -22.13 -27.22
N ASN A 121 -20.09 -23.41 -27.22
CA ASN A 121 -20.20 -24.21 -25.98
C ASN A 121 -18.88 -24.85 -25.52
N ASP A 122 -17.77 -24.63 -26.23
CA ASP A 122 -16.49 -25.35 -26.01
C ASP A 122 -15.59 -24.72 -24.93
N GLY A 123 -16.12 -23.78 -24.14
CA GLY A 123 -15.35 -23.02 -23.14
C GLY A 123 -14.26 -22.11 -23.71
N ARG A 124 -14.25 -21.92 -25.03
CA ARG A 124 -13.41 -20.96 -25.75
C ARG A 124 -14.13 -19.61 -25.82
N GLY A 125 -13.37 -18.53 -25.89
CA GLY A 125 -13.93 -17.19 -25.91
C GLY A 125 -12.88 -16.10 -25.91
N THR A 126 -13.31 -14.90 -26.24
CA THR A 126 -12.48 -13.70 -26.23
C THR A 126 -12.29 -13.22 -24.80
N ARG A 127 -11.06 -12.86 -24.44
CA ARG A 127 -10.67 -12.42 -23.11
C ARG A 127 -10.06 -11.03 -23.17
N THR A 128 -10.49 -10.13 -22.31
CA THR A 128 -9.83 -8.84 -22.13
C THR A 128 -8.59 -8.99 -21.25
N ALA A 129 -7.56 -8.22 -21.56
CA ALA A 129 -6.38 -8.03 -20.72
C ALA A 129 -6.14 -6.54 -20.50
N VAL A 130 -5.57 -6.18 -19.35
CA VAL A 130 -5.18 -4.80 -19.01
C VAL A 130 -3.72 -4.81 -18.57
N THR A 131 -2.95 -3.81 -19.03
CA THR A 131 -1.57 -3.58 -18.61
C THR A 131 -1.55 -2.67 -17.39
N ILE A 132 -0.74 -3.04 -16.40
CA ILE A 132 -0.46 -2.27 -15.20
C ILE A 132 1.02 -1.92 -15.23
N ASN A 133 1.30 -0.62 -15.26
CA ASN A 133 2.65 -0.07 -15.37
C ASN A 133 2.80 1.13 -14.42
N PRO A 134 2.92 0.89 -13.11
CA PRO A 134 3.07 1.94 -12.13
C PRO A 134 4.48 2.55 -12.19
N THR A 135 4.56 3.82 -11.83
CA THR A 135 5.80 4.55 -11.58
C THR A 135 5.79 5.05 -10.14
N THR A 136 6.91 4.94 -9.45
CA THR A 136 7.06 5.55 -8.12
C THR A 136 7.66 6.91 -8.34
N GLU A 137 6.87 7.93 -8.04
CA GLU A 137 7.35 9.30 -7.99
C GLU A 137 8.05 9.55 -6.67
N ASN A 138 8.92 10.56 -6.67
CA ASN A 138 9.59 11.01 -5.46
C ASN A 138 10.42 9.88 -4.78
N LEU A 139 11.17 9.15 -5.62
CA LEU A 139 12.13 8.15 -5.20
C LEU A 139 13.45 8.33 -5.98
N LYS A 140 14.56 8.46 -5.25
CA LYS A 140 15.90 8.65 -5.84
C LYS A 140 16.40 7.48 -6.70
N GLN A 141 15.91 6.27 -6.43
CA GLN A 141 16.38 5.05 -7.05
C GLN A 141 15.34 4.45 -7.97
N THR A 142 15.81 3.68 -8.95
CA THR A 142 14.95 2.83 -9.76
C THR A 142 14.23 1.83 -8.87
N GLU A 143 12.92 1.69 -9.09
CA GLU A 143 12.09 0.74 -8.37
C GLU A 143 11.59 -0.38 -9.29
N THR A 144 11.47 -1.56 -8.70
CA THR A 144 10.74 -2.71 -9.22
C THR A 144 9.53 -2.98 -8.33
N TYR A 145 8.53 -3.66 -8.86
CA TYR A 145 7.25 -3.86 -8.18
C TYR A 145 6.97 -5.33 -7.97
N SER A 146 6.18 -5.60 -6.95
CA SER A 146 5.54 -6.88 -6.69
C SER A 146 4.03 -6.74 -6.86
N TYR A 147 3.43 -7.69 -7.55
CA TYR A 147 2.01 -7.73 -7.87
C TYR A 147 1.43 -8.99 -7.31
N THR A 148 0.48 -8.87 -6.38
CA THR A 148 -0.18 -10.01 -5.75
C THR A 148 -1.67 -9.99 -6.09
N LEU A 149 -2.10 -10.96 -6.90
CA LEU A 149 -3.50 -11.23 -7.17
C LEU A 149 -4.03 -12.20 -6.13
N LEU A 150 -5.08 -11.81 -5.39
CA LEU A 150 -5.59 -12.63 -4.28
C LEU A 150 -6.37 -13.88 -4.72
N ASN A 151 -6.98 -13.87 -5.91
CA ASN A 151 -7.77 -14.99 -6.40
C ASN A 151 -7.47 -15.31 -7.87
N THR A 152 -6.69 -16.37 -8.07
CA THR A 152 -6.30 -16.85 -9.41
C THR A 152 -7.38 -17.61 -10.15
N ASN A 153 -8.55 -17.91 -9.55
CA ASN A 153 -9.63 -18.58 -10.28
C ASN A 153 -10.30 -17.66 -11.32
N MET A 154 -10.21 -16.34 -11.11
CA MET A 154 -10.90 -15.35 -11.95
C MET A 154 -10.00 -14.71 -13.00
N ALA A 155 -8.73 -14.51 -12.67
CA ALA A 155 -7.75 -13.88 -13.53
C ALA A 155 -6.36 -14.47 -13.24
N PHE A 156 -5.41 -14.15 -14.09
CA PHE A 156 -3.99 -14.45 -13.87
C PHE A 156 -3.14 -13.28 -14.36
N LEU A 157 -1.97 -13.15 -13.74
CA LEU A 157 -0.93 -12.21 -14.08
C LEU A 157 0.10 -12.85 -14.99
N TYR A 158 0.74 -12.05 -15.84
CA TYR A 158 1.89 -12.42 -16.66
C TYR A 158 2.74 -11.18 -16.97
N LEU A 159 4.01 -11.41 -17.32
CA LEU A 159 5.01 -10.36 -17.50
C LEU A 159 5.14 -9.97 -18.98
N ASN A 160 5.26 -8.67 -19.27
CA ASN A 160 5.67 -8.13 -20.57
C ASN A 160 4.90 -8.68 -21.78
N GLY A 161 3.60 -8.93 -21.63
CA GLY A 161 2.78 -9.47 -22.71
C GLY A 161 2.96 -10.97 -22.98
N ASP A 162 3.91 -11.66 -22.33
CA ASP A 162 4.16 -13.09 -22.51
C ASP A 162 3.39 -13.92 -21.48
N GLU A 163 2.32 -14.59 -21.92
CA GLU A 163 1.49 -15.43 -21.06
C GLU A 163 2.21 -16.66 -20.50
N THR A 164 3.36 -17.06 -21.07
CA THR A 164 4.18 -18.17 -20.55
C THR A 164 4.91 -17.80 -19.25
N ASP A 165 5.12 -16.50 -19.02
CA ASP A 165 5.73 -15.93 -17.81
C ASP A 165 4.73 -15.75 -16.64
N SER A 166 3.58 -16.44 -16.71
CA SER A 166 2.50 -16.36 -15.71
C SER A 166 2.78 -17.08 -14.38
N GLY A 167 4.04 -17.31 -13.99
CA GLY A 167 4.38 -17.93 -12.70
C GLY A 167 3.67 -19.27 -12.48
N GLY A 168 3.63 -20.12 -13.52
CA GLY A 168 2.90 -21.37 -13.51
C GLY A 168 3.41 -22.36 -12.46
N PHE A 169 2.48 -22.95 -11.70
CA PHE A 169 2.73 -24.24 -11.06
C PHE A 169 2.67 -25.33 -12.14
N ASN A 170 3.82 -25.89 -12.54
CA ASN A 170 3.88 -27.11 -13.35
C ASN A 170 3.39 -28.29 -12.48
N SER A 171 2.08 -28.52 -12.46
CA SER A 171 1.48 -29.68 -11.78
C SER A 171 0.41 -30.27 -12.69
N GLU A 172 0.61 -31.51 -13.11
CA GLU A 172 -0.28 -32.30 -13.96
C GLU A 172 -1.66 -32.60 -13.34
N SER A 173 -1.94 -32.14 -12.12
CA SER A 173 -3.24 -32.27 -11.47
C SER A 173 -3.90 -30.91 -11.24
N ARG A 174 -4.91 -30.61 -12.08
CA ARG A 174 -5.86 -29.49 -11.96
C ARG A 174 -6.73 -29.63 -10.70
N THR A 175 -6.17 -29.37 -9.53
CA THR A 175 -6.98 -29.05 -8.34
C THR A 175 -7.15 -27.53 -8.31
N LYS A 176 -8.41 -27.07 -8.34
CA LYS A 176 -8.77 -25.64 -8.31
C LYS A 176 -8.46 -25.03 -6.94
N PHE A 177 -7.18 -24.84 -6.60
CA PHE A 177 -6.80 -24.11 -5.41
C PHE A 177 -7.13 -22.63 -5.58
N ARG A 178 -7.82 -22.05 -4.59
CA ARG A 178 -7.91 -20.60 -4.41
C ARG A 178 -6.56 -20.09 -3.92
N SER A 179 -5.57 -20.07 -4.82
CA SER A 179 -4.25 -19.53 -4.52
C SER A 179 -4.17 -18.06 -4.93
N SER A 180 -3.43 -17.29 -4.15
CA SER A 180 -2.89 -16.02 -4.60
C SER A 180 -1.73 -16.25 -5.56
N GLN A 181 -1.56 -15.38 -6.54
CA GLN A 181 -0.39 -15.37 -7.42
C GLN A 181 0.37 -14.09 -7.20
N THR A 182 1.68 -14.20 -6.97
CA THR A 182 2.59 -13.06 -6.88
C THR A 182 3.60 -13.12 -8.02
N ILE A 183 3.68 -12.05 -8.82
CA ILE A 183 4.75 -11.86 -9.81
C ILE A 183 5.51 -10.60 -9.43
N THR A 184 6.83 -10.65 -9.55
CA THR A 184 7.69 -9.49 -9.36
C THR A 184 8.32 -9.10 -10.69
N THR A 185 8.38 -7.79 -10.96
CA THR A 185 9.16 -7.31 -12.11
C THR A 185 10.64 -7.59 -11.88
N ARG A 186 11.34 -7.89 -12.98
CA ARG A 186 12.76 -8.25 -12.99
C ARG A 186 13.60 -6.98 -13.10
N GLU A 187 13.17 -6.07 -13.97
CA GLU A 187 13.87 -4.83 -14.26
C GLU A 187 12.91 -3.63 -14.30
N LYS A 188 13.48 -2.42 -14.44
CA LYS A 188 12.69 -1.20 -14.60
C LYS A 188 12.02 -1.19 -15.97
N GLY A 189 10.73 -0.85 -16.00
CA GLY A 189 9.96 -0.75 -17.25
C GLY A 189 9.29 -2.07 -17.66
N ASP A 190 9.55 -3.16 -16.94
CA ASP A 190 8.72 -4.35 -17.04
C ASP A 190 7.27 -4.01 -16.68
N THR A 191 6.35 -4.45 -17.53
CA THR A 191 4.91 -4.28 -17.34
C THR A 191 4.28 -5.58 -16.89
N ILE A 192 3.24 -5.49 -16.07
CA ILE A 192 2.41 -6.64 -15.73
C ILE A 192 1.09 -6.54 -16.47
N ASN A 193 0.69 -7.64 -17.07
CA ASN A 193 -0.63 -7.78 -17.66
C ASN A 193 -1.49 -8.66 -16.76
N ILE A 194 -2.75 -8.26 -16.59
CA ILE A 194 -3.79 -9.07 -15.97
C ILE A 194 -4.82 -9.46 -17.02
N LYS A 195 -5.13 -10.76 -17.11
CA LYS A 195 -6.12 -11.30 -18.06
C LYS A 195 -7.10 -12.20 -17.34
N CYS A 196 -8.37 -12.13 -17.73
CA CYS A 196 -9.40 -12.95 -17.12
C CYS A 196 -9.27 -14.43 -17.50
N LYS A 197 -9.70 -15.31 -16.60
CA LYS A 197 -10.00 -16.72 -16.89
C LYS A 197 -11.43 -16.85 -17.39
N ALA A 198 -11.75 -18.03 -17.93
CA ALA A 198 -13.11 -18.34 -18.34
C ALA A 198 -13.98 -18.43 -17.09
N ILE A 199 -15.05 -17.63 -17.04
CA ILE A 199 -16.04 -17.63 -15.97
C ILE A 199 -17.42 -17.89 -16.56
N SER A 200 -18.33 -18.50 -15.78
CA SER A 200 -19.72 -18.67 -16.20
C SER A 200 -20.56 -17.44 -15.85
N SER A 201 -21.71 -17.30 -16.51
CA SER A 201 -22.70 -16.25 -16.19
C SER A 201 -23.19 -16.32 -14.73
N THR A 202 -23.24 -17.50 -14.13
CA THR A 202 -23.67 -17.70 -12.73
C THR A 202 -22.76 -17.04 -11.70
N ILE A 203 -21.47 -16.91 -12.00
CA ILE A 203 -20.48 -16.29 -11.09
C ILE A 203 -20.12 -14.87 -11.50
N SER A 204 -20.76 -14.31 -12.54
CA SER A 204 -20.58 -12.95 -13.03
C SER A 204 -21.53 -11.98 -12.32
N PRO A 205 -21.08 -10.79 -11.87
CA PRO A 205 -19.70 -10.31 -11.86
C PRO A 205 -18.92 -10.91 -10.69
N ALA A 206 -17.72 -11.42 -10.97
CA ALA A 206 -16.80 -11.89 -9.94
C ALA A 206 -15.83 -10.75 -9.56
N LYS A 207 -15.50 -10.62 -8.27
CA LYS A 207 -14.55 -9.59 -7.78
C LYS A 207 -13.34 -10.20 -7.06
N THR A 208 -12.16 -9.62 -7.28
CA THR A 208 -10.91 -9.94 -6.58
C THR A 208 -10.09 -8.67 -6.39
N THR A 209 -9.02 -8.73 -5.62
CA THR A 209 -8.11 -7.61 -5.38
C THR A 209 -6.73 -7.91 -5.95
N LEU A 210 -6.14 -6.91 -6.57
CA LEU A 210 -4.74 -6.86 -7.00
C LEU A 210 -4.02 -5.88 -6.09
N ILE A 211 -2.95 -6.34 -5.45
CA ILE A 211 -2.07 -5.49 -4.62
C ILE A 211 -0.81 -5.23 -5.42
N VAL A 212 -0.48 -3.95 -5.60
CA VAL A 212 0.76 -3.48 -6.23
C VAL A 212 1.62 -2.88 -5.13
N ARG A 213 2.87 -3.34 -5.01
CA ARG A 213 3.79 -2.85 -3.99
C ARG A 213 5.18 -2.58 -4.56
N GLY A 214 5.68 -1.38 -4.35
CA GLY A 214 7.08 -1.01 -4.59
C GLY A 214 8.02 -1.82 -3.70
N ARG A 215 9.05 -2.43 -4.29
CA ARG A 215 9.98 -3.32 -3.56
C ARG A 215 11.00 -2.57 -2.72
N THR A 216 11.30 -1.33 -3.07
CA THR A 216 12.30 -0.50 -2.40
C THR A 216 11.63 0.51 -1.48
N SER A 217 10.66 1.27 -2.00
CA SER A 217 9.90 2.30 -1.27
C SER A 217 8.84 1.71 -0.34
N GLY A 218 8.34 0.50 -0.64
CA GLY A 218 7.25 -0.11 0.11
C GLY A 218 5.87 0.51 -0.17
N VAL A 219 5.77 1.51 -1.04
CA VAL A 219 4.51 2.15 -1.42
C VAL A 219 3.57 1.09 -1.99
N THR A 220 2.33 1.09 -1.54
CA THR A 220 1.36 0.03 -1.86
C THR A 220 0.06 0.64 -2.35
N ALA A 221 -0.51 0.06 -3.41
CA ALA A 221 -1.84 0.35 -3.91
C ALA A 221 -2.67 -0.94 -3.98
N SER A 222 -3.97 -0.83 -3.67
CA SER A 222 -4.91 -1.94 -3.81
C SER A 222 -5.94 -1.60 -4.87
N ILE A 223 -6.10 -2.48 -5.84
CA ILE A 223 -6.97 -2.30 -7.01
C ILE A 223 -8.05 -3.38 -6.98
N THR A 224 -9.31 -2.96 -7.12
CA THR A 224 -10.42 -3.90 -7.30
C THR A 224 -10.47 -4.38 -8.75
N VAL A 225 -10.47 -5.69 -8.96
CA VAL A 225 -10.59 -6.32 -10.27
C VAL A 225 -11.97 -6.98 -10.37
N THR A 226 -12.75 -6.57 -11.35
CA THR A 226 -14.07 -7.12 -11.66
C THR A 226 -14.01 -7.89 -12.97
N VAL A 227 -14.43 -9.15 -12.96
CA VAL A 227 -14.53 -9.99 -14.15
C VAL A 227 -15.99 -10.25 -14.46
N THR A 228 -16.40 -9.93 -15.69
CA THR A 228 -17.75 -10.12 -16.20
C THR A 228 -17.78 -11.19 -17.28
N SER A 229 -18.80 -12.05 -17.24
CA SER A 229 -19.13 -12.93 -18.35
C SER A 229 -20.10 -12.17 -19.24
N ALA A 230 -19.75 -12.02 -20.51
CA ALA A 230 -20.68 -11.58 -21.54
C ALA A 230 -21.11 -12.79 -22.37
N SER A 231 -22.39 -12.81 -22.70
CA SER A 231 -23.10 -13.88 -23.40
C SER A 231 -23.07 -13.67 -24.92
#